data_AF-A0AAJ0HVV2-F1
#
_entry.id   AF-A0AAJ0HVV2-F1
#
_cell.length_a   1.000
_cell.length_b   1.000
_cell.length_c   1.000
_cell.angle_alpha   90.00
_cell.angle_beta   90.00
_cell.angle_gamma   90.00
#
_symmetry.space_group_name_H-M   'P 1'
#
loop_
_entity.id
_entity.type
_entity.pdbx_description
1 polymer ?
#
loop_
_entity_poly.entity_id
_entity_poly.type
_entity_poly.pdbx_seq_one_letter_code
_entity_poly.pdbx_strand_id
1 'polypeptide(L)'
;MCLLELAKQTTGVAGDLTWISAGGLLRAAMSMGLNHDPENLVKMTPLRTELRRRLWVAILEINLQASLDAGALPLISPRDFDTRPPRNLDEQDLTAETGQDVLSDIGLGSYTQTSAQTALFESFATRLAIVNLVNQSDPPEYRETLRLSDDLVSSTRALMQRLRSYPRDEYGVSGISSFQLHLVEMIMNRHLLALHLPWWNDALRNPIHYYSRKTSVDAARTLASLYRTAPNPSPSLIDFDRLLVCGSGPFRSTPVHACLTLTLEYIHLKEEEQNNKGLTSLLEALNLM
;
A
#
# COMPACT_ATOMS: atom_id res chain seq x y z
N MET A 1 -5.89 -16.38 -13.36
CA MET A 1 -6.39 -16.20 -11.99
C MET A 1 -6.04 -14.82 -11.43
N CYS A 2 -4.78 -14.38 -11.40
CA CYS A 2 -4.45 -13.00 -10.93
C CYS A 2 -5.20 -11.90 -11.70
N LEU A 3 -5.23 -11.97 -13.04
CA LEU A 3 -5.97 -11.01 -13.86
C LEU A 3 -7.48 -11.00 -13.56
N LEU A 4 -8.05 -12.14 -13.18
CA LEU A 4 -9.46 -12.22 -12.79
C LEU A 4 -9.70 -11.52 -11.44
N GLU A 5 -8.81 -11.70 -10.47
CA GLU A 5 -8.90 -11.01 -9.18
C GLU A 5 -8.74 -9.49 -9.34
N LEU A 6 -7.79 -9.05 -10.16
CA LEU A 6 -7.64 -7.64 -10.50
C LEU A 6 -8.88 -7.09 -11.22
N ALA A 7 -9.45 -7.85 -12.17
CA ALA A 7 -10.66 -7.43 -12.88
C ALA A 7 -11.87 -7.28 -11.95
N LYS A 8 -12.04 -8.17 -10.97
CA LYS A 8 -13.09 -8.02 -9.95
C LYS A 8 -12.93 -6.72 -9.17
N GLN A 9 -11.71 -6.42 -8.73
CA GLN A 9 -11.40 -5.20 -7.99
C GLN A 9 -11.62 -3.94 -8.84
N THR A 10 -11.31 -3.96 -10.15
CA THR A 10 -11.38 -2.78 -11.03
C THR A 10 -12.76 -2.56 -11.67
N THR A 11 -13.62 -3.58 -11.73
CA THR A 11 -14.96 -3.50 -12.34
C THR A 11 -16.10 -3.46 -11.33
N GLY A 12 -15.81 -3.67 -10.04
CA GLY A 12 -16.81 -3.65 -8.98
C GLY A 12 -17.74 -4.88 -8.93
N VAL A 13 -17.40 -5.93 -9.69
CA VAL A 13 -18.16 -7.18 -9.68
C VAL A 13 -17.66 -8.08 -8.54
N ALA A 14 -18.57 -8.45 -7.63
CA ALA A 14 -18.31 -9.37 -6.51
C ALA A 14 -17.20 -8.92 -5.53
N GLY A 15 -17.11 -7.61 -5.25
CA GLY A 15 -16.12 -7.03 -4.33
C GLY A 15 -16.08 -7.72 -2.96
N ASP A 16 -17.23 -8.10 -2.40
CA ASP A 16 -17.34 -8.76 -1.09
C ASP A 16 -16.72 -10.18 -1.06
N LEU A 17 -16.53 -10.81 -2.23
CA LEU A 17 -15.94 -12.15 -2.34
C LEU A 17 -14.43 -12.12 -2.60
N THR A 18 -13.83 -10.94 -2.73
CA THR A 18 -12.42 -10.77 -3.12
C THR A 18 -11.46 -11.46 -2.15
N TRP A 19 -11.73 -11.41 -0.84
CA TRP A 19 -10.88 -12.09 0.15
C TRP A 19 -10.92 -13.62 0.01
N ILE A 20 -12.11 -14.19 -0.21
CA ILE A 20 -12.29 -15.63 -0.41
C ILE A 20 -11.57 -16.08 -1.68
N SER A 21 -11.74 -15.36 -2.79
CA SER A 21 -11.11 -15.72 -4.05
C SER A 21 -9.60 -15.48 -4.08
N ALA A 22 -9.11 -14.42 -3.42
CA ALA A 22 -7.68 -14.18 -3.21
C ALA A 22 -7.03 -15.33 -2.41
N GLY A 23 -7.68 -15.79 -1.33
CA GLY A 23 -7.22 -16.95 -0.57
C GLY A 23 -7.22 -18.24 -1.39
N GLY A 24 -8.21 -18.42 -2.27
CA GLY A 24 -8.23 -19.52 -3.24
C GLY A 24 -7.05 -19.45 -4.23
N LEU A 25 -6.76 -18.26 -4.75
CA LEU A 25 -5.60 -18.00 -5.60
C LEU A 25 -4.29 -18.32 -4.88
N LEU A 26 -4.13 -17.92 -3.60
CA LEU A 26 -2.94 -18.20 -2.80
C LEU A 26 -2.71 -19.71 -2.65
N ARG A 27 -3.75 -20.46 -2.26
CA ARG A 27 -3.65 -21.91 -2.08
C ARG A 27 -3.35 -22.64 -3.40
N ALA A 28 -3.94 -22.19 -4.50
CA ALA A 28 -3.62 -22.72 -5.83
C ALA A 28 -2.16 -22.42 -6.22
N ALA A 29 -1.66 -21.23 -5.89
CA ALA A 29 -0.27 -20.86 -6.13
C ALA A 29 0.71 -21.74 -5.35
N MET A 30 0.42 -21.98 -4.07
CA MET A 30 1.19 -22.87 -3.21
C MET A 30 1.14 -24.33 -3.69
N SER A 31 -0.02 -24.82 -4.15
CA SER A 31 -0.10 -26.19 -4.68
C SER A 31 0.68 -26.37 -5.99
N MET A 32 0.87 -25.29 -6.76
CA MET A 32 1.78 -25.24 -7.91
C MET A 32 3.26 -24.99 -7.51
N GLY A 33 3.54 -24.84 -6.22
CA GLY A 33 4.86 -24.59 -5.63
C GLY A 33 5.40 -23.17 -5.84
N LEU A 34 4.57 -22.18 -6.20
CA LEU A 34 5.05 -20.82 -6.52
C LEU A 34 5.71 -20.11 -5.31
N ASN A 35 5.44 -20.60 -4.10
CA ASN A 35 6.06 -20.18 -2.83
C ASN A 35 7.50 -20.70 -2.68
N HIS A 36 7.96 -21.57 -3.57
CA HIS A 36 9.33 -22.09 -3.58
C HIS A 36 10.18 -21.40 -4.65
N ASP A 37 11.37 -20.94 -4.26
CA ASP A 37 12.29 -20.27 -5.17
C ASP A 37 12.72 -21.23 -6.30
N PRO A 38 12.67 -20.80 -7.58
CA PRO A 38 13.01 -21.68 -8.69
C PRO A 38 14.45 -22.20 -8.67
N GLU A 39 15.39 -21.52 -7.98
CA GLU A 39 16.77 -22.02 -7.81
C GLU A 39 16.85 -23.31 -6.99
N ASN A 40 15.87 -23.55 -6.12
CA ASN A 40 15.78 -24.76 -5.29
C ASN A 40 14.98 -25.88 -5.99
N LEU A 41 14.48 -25.64 -7.21
CA LEU A 41 13.64 -26.56 -7.97
C LEU A 41 14.38 -27.17 -9.16
N VAL A 42 13.67 -27.91 -10.01
CA VAL A 42 14.19 -28.40 -11.29
C VAL A 42 14.66 -27.21 -12.13
N LYS A 43 15.81 -27.35 -12.82
CA LYS A 43 16.36 -26.29 -13.69
C LYS A 43 15.29 -25.75 -14.65
N MET A 44 15.06 -24.45 -14.56
CA MET A 44 14.17 -23.68 -15.44
C MET A 44 15.00 -22.65 -16.24
N THR A 45 14.44 -22.17 -17.34
CA THR A 45 15.04 -21.04 -18.07
C THR A 45 15.01 -19.77 -17.20
N PRO A 46 15.95 -18.82 -17.38
CA PRO A 46 15.95 -17.55 -16.66
C PRO A 46 14.60 -16.82 -16.75
N LEU A 47 13.99 -16.83 -17.94
CA LEU A 47 12.65 -16.29 -18.18
C LEU A 47 11.59 -16.91 -17.26
N ARG A 48 11.52 -18.25 -17.19
CA ARG A 48 10.52 -18.94 -16.36
C ARG A 48 10.74 -18.71 -14.87
N THR A 49 12.00 -18.65 -14.45
CA THR A 49 12.39 -18.32 -13.08
C THR A 49 11.87 -16.93 -12.69
N GLU A 50 12.12 -15.93 -13.53
CA GLU A 50 11.73 -14.55 -13.24
C GLU A 50 10.21 -14.37 -13.28
N LEU A 51 9.52 -14.93 -14.27
CA LEU A 51 8.05 -14.89 -14.34
C LEU A 51 7.40 -15.55 -13.12
N ARG A 52 8.00 -16.64 -12.60
CA ARG A 52 7.53 -17.32 -11.39
C ARG A 52 7.66 -16.45 -10.15
N ARG A 53 8.81 -15.76 -9.97
CA ARG A 53 9.02 -14.80 -8.88
C ARG A 53 8.04 -13.62 -8.96
N ARG A 54 7.91 -12.99 -10.13
CA ARG A 54 6.97 -11.87 -10.37
C ARG A 54 5.52 -12.28 -10.09
N LEU A 55 5.11 -13.47 -10.52
CA LEU A 55 3.77 -13.97 -10.29
C LEU A 55 3.50 -14.23 -8.80
N TRP A 56 4.46 -14.84 -8.09
CA TRP A 56 4.33 -15.08 -6.65
C TRP A 56 4.18 -13.77 -5.88
N VAL A 57 5.03 -12.78 -6.15
CA VAL A 57 4.94 -11.45 -5.50
C VAL A 57 3.63 -10.75 -5.80
N ALA A 58 3.11 -10.83 -7.03
CA ALA A 58 1.80 -10.28 -7.36
C ALA A 58 0.67 -10.94 -6.54
N ILE A 59 0.74 -12.26 -6.33
CA ILE A 59 -0.24 -13.02 -5.55
C ILE A 59 -0.19 -12.62 -4.07
N LEU A 60 1.02 -12.44 -3.52
CA LEU A 60 1.21 -11.93 -2.17
C LEU A 60 0.58 -10.55 -1.99
N GLU A 61 0.80 -9.63 -2.93
CA GLU A 61 0.23 -8.28 -2.89
C GLU A 61 -1.31 -8.30 -2.94
N ILE A 62 -1.90 -9.09 -3.84
CA ILE A 62 -3.36 -9.26 -3.95
C ILE A 62 -3.95 -9.76 -2.62
N ASN A 63 -3.32 -10.78 -2.02
CA ASN A 63 -3.80 -11.37 -0.77
C ASN A 63 -3.69 -10.41 0.41
N LEU A 64 -2.61 -9.63 0.49
CA LEU A 64 -2.41 -8.67 1.55
C LEU A 64 -3.45 -7.55 1.49
N GLN A 65 -3.70 -6.98 0.29
CA GLN A 65 -4.72 -5.96 0.11
C GLN A 65 -6.11 -6.50 0.47
N ALA A 66 -6.46 -7.70 -0.02
CA ALA A 66 -7.75 -8.32 0.26
C ALA A 66 -7.95 -8.62 1.75
N SER A 67 -6.89 -8.97 2.48
CA SER A 67 -6.95 -9.20 3.94
C SER A 67 -7.19 -7.89 4.70
N LEU A 68 -6.51 -6.81 4.31
CA LEU A 68 -6.75 -5.48 4.89
C LEU A 68 -8.17 -4.96 4.58
N ASP A 69 -8.68 -5.21 3.37
CA ASP A 69 -10.05 -4.83 3.00
C ASP A 69 -11.12 -5.58 3.80
N ALA A 70 -10.93 -6.88 4.00
CA ALA A 70 -11.90 -7.72 4.71
C ALA A 70 -11.80 -7.62 6.24
N GLY A 71 -10.79 -6.93 6.78
CA GLY A 71 -10.50 -6.96 8.21
C GLY A 71 -10.14 -8.36 8.71
N ALA A 72 -9.51 -9.17 7.85
CA ALA A 72 -9.20 -10.57 8.11
C ALA A 72 -7.70 -10.81 8.25
N LEU A 73 -7.33 -11.80 9.06
CA LEU A 73 -5.93 -12.20 9.18
C LEU A 73 -5.39 -12.72 7.83
N PRO A 74 -4.19 -12.29 7.41
CA PRO A 74 -3.52 -12.83 6.24
C PRO A 74 -3.32 -14.34 6.37
N LEU A 75 -3.54 -15.08 5.29
CA LEU A 75 -3.32 -16.54 5.22
C LEU A 75 -1.86 -16.90 4.88
N ILE A 76 -0.92 -16.02 5.22
CA ILE A 76 0.50 -16.14 4.86
C ILE A 76 1.38 -15.53 5.96
N SER A 77 2.48 -16.21 6.24
CA SER A 77 3.60 -15.79 7.08
C SER A 77 4.86 -15.62 6.23
N PRO A 78 5.82 -14.76 6.62
CA PRO A 78 7.13 -14.68 5.95
C PRO A 78 7.91 -16.01 5.92
N ARG A 79 7.51 -17.00 6.75
CA ARG A 79 8.14 -18.32 6.79
C ARG A 79 7.54 -19.33 5.80
N ASP A 80 6.44 -18.99 5.14
CA ASP A 80 5.70 -19.91 4.26
C ASP A 80 6.26 -19.96 2.82
N PHE A 81 7.23 -19.10 2.51
CA PHE A 81 7.88 -19.02 1.20
C PHE A 81 9.37 -18.69 1.32
N ASP A 82 10.17 -19.19 0.38
CA ASP A 82 11.61 -18.87 0.25
C ASP A 82 11.93 -18.15 -1.07
N THR A 83 10.89 -17.88 -1.90
CA THR A 83 11.01 -17.14 -3.16
C THR A 83 11.70 -15.79 -2.98
N ARG A 84 12.79 -15.58 -3.73
CA ARG A 84 13.56 -14.33 -3.71
C ARG A 84 12.81 -13.19 -4.40
N PRO A 85 13.17 -11.92 -4.12
CA PRO A 85 12.65 -10.77 -4.85
C PRO A 85 12.81 -10.92 -6.38
N PRO A 86 11.84 -10.43 -7.18
CA PRO A 86 12.00 -10.29 -8.62
C PRO A 86 13.23 -9.44 -8.96
N ARG A 87 13.96 -9.84 -9.99
CA ARG A 87 15.13 -9.08 -10.46
C ARG A 87 14.65 -7.88 -11.28
N ASN A 88 15.36 -6.76 -11.16
CA ASN A 88 15.06 -5.58 -11.95
C ASN A 88 15.57 -5.82 -13.38
N LEU A 89 14.71 -6.34 -14.26
CA LEU A 89 15.03 -6.73 -15.64
C LEU A 89 14.00 -6.17 -16.60
N ASP A 90 14.43 -5.67 -17.75
CA ASP A 90 13.55 -5.25 -18.82
C ASP A 90 12.91 -6.45 -19.53
N GLU A 91 11.69 -6.27 -20.03
CA GLU A 91 10.97 -7.33 -20.75
C GLU A 91 11.68 -7.76 -22.04
N GLN A 92 12.46 -6.87 -22.64
CA GLN A 92 13.25 -7.16 -23.83
C GLN A 92 14.47 -8.05 -23.52
N ASP A 93 14.97 -7.97 -22.29
CA ASP A 93 16.06 -8.83 -21.82
C ASP A 93 15.53 -10.23 -21.46
N LEU A 94 14.23 -10.35 -21.16
CA LEU A 94 13.52 -11.60 -20.86
C LEU A 94 13.30 -12.49 -22.11
N THR A 95 14.33 -12.66 -22.95
CA THR A 95 14.27 -13.38 -24.24
C THR A 95 15.02 -14.72 -24.24
N ALA A 96 15.76 -15.04 -23.18
CA ALA A 96 16.56 -16.27 -23.12
C ALA A 96 15.69 -17.52 -22.84
N GLU A 97 15.19 -18.16 -23.90
CA GLU A 97 14.73 -19.56 -23.86
C GLU A 97 15.91 -20.54 -23.81
N THR A 98 17.08 -20.11 -24.26
CA THR A 98 18.34 -20.87 -24.24
C THR A 98 19.00 -20.72 -22.85
N GLY A 99 19.32 -21.85 -22.22
CA GLY A 99 19.68 -21.98 -20.79
C GLY A 99 21.02 -21.37 -20.33
N GLN A 100 21.43 -20.22 -20.87
CA GLN A 100 22.50 -19.41 -20.30
C GLN A 100 21.89 -18.24 -19.51
N ASP A 101 22.27 -18.13 -18.23
CA ASP A 101 21.93 -17.00 -17.36
C ASP A 101 22.74 -15.78 -17.77
N VAL A 102 22.35 -15.14 -18.89
CA VAL A 102 22.98 -13.91 -19.41
C VAL A 102 22.25 -12.66 -18.89
N LEU A 103 21.16 -12.83 -18.15
CA LEU A 103 20.41 -11.70 -17.60
C LEU A 103 21.27 -11.04 -16.53
N SER A 104 21.72 -9.82 -16.78
CA SER A 104 22.41 -9.01 -15.78
C SER A 104 21.37 -8.17 -15.06
N ASP A 105 21.31 -8.26 -13.73
CA ASP A 105 20.43 -7.37 -12.95
C ASP A 105 20.96 -5.95 -13.14
N ILE A 106 20.19 -5.08 -13.80
CA ILE A 106 20.60 -3.69 -14.03
C ILE A 106 20.57 -2.85 -12.74
N GLY A 107 20.15 -3.46 -11.63
CA GLY A 107 20.14 -2.90 -10.31
C GLY A 107 19.01 -1.89 -10.12
N LEU A 108 18.77 -1.50 -8.87
CA LEU A 108 17.67 -0.60 -8.51
C LEU A 108 17.87 0.86 -8.96
N GLY A 109 19.02 1.19 -9.57
CA GLY A 109 19.34 2.51 -10.09
C GLY A 109 18.67 2.85 -11.43
N SER A 110 18.15 1.85 -12.13
CA SER A 110 17.46 2.01 -13.42
C SER A 110 15.99 1.62 -13.30
N TYR A 111 15.14 2.32 -14.05
CA TYR A 111 13.73 1.98 -14.14
C TYR A 111 13.52 0.72 -14.98
N THR A 112 12.65 -0.18 -14.53
CA THR A 112 12.02 -1.22 -15.35
C THR A 112 10.53 -1.27 -15.06
N GLN A 113 9.77 -2.01 -15.87
CA GLN A 113 8.34 -2.24 -15.62
C GLN A 113 8.06 -2.93 -14.27
N THR A 114 9.07 -3.56 -13.65
CA THR A 114 8.93 -4.19 -12.33
C THR A 114 9.29 -3.30 -11.15
N SER A 115 9.83 -2.10 -11.36
CA SER A 115 10.31 -1.26 -10.26
C SER A 115 9.24 -0.97 -9.20
N ALA A 116 7.98 -0.77 -9.60
CA ALA A 116 6.87 -0.58 -8.67
C ALA A 116 6.54 -1.87 -7.87
N GLN A 117 6.55 -3.03 -8.54
CA GLN A 117 6.32 -4.32 -7.90
C GLN A 117 7.43 -4.64 -6.88
N THR A 118 8.69 -4.45 -7.27
CA THR A 118 9.84 -4.67 -6.38
C THR A 118 9.80 -3.72 -5.19
N ALA A 119 9.48 -2.44 -5.40
CA ALA A 119 9.31 -1.47 -4.31
C ALA A 119 8.22 -1.88 -3.32
N LEU A 120 7.07 -2.39 -3.80
CA LEU A 120 6.03 -2.90 -2.93
C LEU A 120 6.51 -4.16 -2.18
N PHE A 121 7.20 -5.08 -2.86
CA PHE A 121 7.70 -6.30 -2.22
C PHE A 121 8.72 -6.02 -1.11
N GLU A 122 9.61 -5.05 -1.28
CA GLU A 122 10.55 -4.62 -0.24
C GLU A 122 9.86 -4.19 1.06
N SER A 123 8.69 -3.57 0.96
CA SER A 123 7.88 -3.15 2.12
C SER A 123 6.87 -4.22 2.60
N PHE A 124 6.81 -5.38 1.94
CA PHE A 124 5.78 -6.39 2.17
C PHE A 124 5.78 -6.90 3.62
N ALA A 125 6.94 -7.19 4.21
CA ALA A 125 7.02 -7.72 5.56
C ALA A 125 6.43 -6.76 6.61
N THR A 126 6.77 -5.47 6.51
CA THR A 126 6.21 -4.43 7.38
C THR A 126 4.71 -4.29 7.19
N ARG A 127 4.24 -4.24 5.94
CA ARG A 127 2.80 -4.15 5.64
C ARG A 127 2.04 -5.39 6.11
N LEU A 128 2.62 -6.58 5.99
CA LEU A 128 2.06 -7.83 6.51
C LEU A 128 1.96 -7.80 8.04
N ALA A 129 3.00 -7.32 8.73
CA ALA A 129 2.96 -7.17 10.19
C ALA A 129 1.86 -6.18 10.63
N ILE A 130 1.68 -5.08 9.90
CA ILE A 130 0.60 -4.12 10.15
C ILE A 130 -0.77 -4.79 9.99
N VAL A 131 -1.01 -5.51 8.89
CA VAL A 131 -2.30 -6.18 8.65
C VAL A 131 -2.58 -7.24 9.71
N ASN A 132 -1.56 -7.98 10.17
CA ASN A 132 -1.72 -8.89 11.29
C ASN A 132 -2.10 -8.16 12.59
N LEU A 133 -1.39 -7.06 12.92
CA LEU A 133 -1.64 -6.29 14.14
C LEU A 133 -3.04 -5.68 14.19
N VAL A 134 -3.53 -5.11 13.08
CA VAL A 134 -4.85 -4.44 13.06
C VAL A 134 -6.02 -5.42 13.00
N ASN A 135 -5.78 -6.67 12.60
CA ASN A 135 -6.83 -7.71 12.46
C ASN A 135 -6.74 -8.82 13.52
N GLN A 136 -5.82 -8.73 14.48
CA GLN A 136 -5.77 -9.68 15.60
C GLN A 136 -6.88 -9.39 16.62
N SER A 137 -7.21 -10.38 17.46
CA SER A 137 -8.26 -10.23 18.48
C SER A 137 -7.84 -9.35 19.66
N ASP A 138 -6.56 -9.37 20.00
CA ASP A 138 -6.03 -8.60 21.12
C ASP A 138 -5.80 -7.12 20.71
N PRO A 139 -6.10 -6.15 21.60
CA PRO A 139 -5.80 -4.76 21.33
C PRO A 139 -4.32 -4.55 20.99
N PRO A 140 -3.99 -3.73 19.98
CA PRO A 140 -2.60 -3.48 19.61
C PRO A 140 -1.86 -2.78 20.76
N GLU A 141 -0.61 -3.18 21.01
CA GLU A 141 0.27 -2.42 21.90
C GLU A 141 0.71 -1.12 21.21
N TYR A 142 0.62 0.01 21.91
CA TYR A 142 0.98 1.31 21.32
C TYR A 142 2.43 1.36 20.84
N ARG A 143 3.35 0.74 21.60
CA ARG A 143 4.76 0.63 21.23
C ARG A 143 4.95 -0.07 19.89
N GLU A 144 4.19 -1.13 19.63
CA GLU A 144 4.29 -1.87 18.37
C GLU A 144 3.69 -1.07 17.21
N THR A 145 2.61 -0.32 17.46
CA THR A 145 2.10 0.66 16.49
C THR A 145 3.18 1.69 16.11
N LEU A 146 3.91 2.25 17.09
CA LEU A 146 4.98 3.21 16.81
C LEU A 146 6.12 2.59 16.01
N ARG A 147 6.54 1.37 16.37
CA ARG A 147 7.61 0.64 15.67
C ARG A 147 7.26 0.41 14.20
N LEU A 148 6.08 -0.14 13.93
CA LEU A 148 5.62 -0.40 12.56
C LEU A 148 5.36 0.89 11.77
N SER A 149 4.96 1.96 12.45
CA SER A 149 4.80 3.28 11.84
C SER A 149 6.14 3.82 11.33
N ASP A 150 7.19 3.78 12.16
CA ASP A 150 8.52 4.23 11.77
C ASP A 150 9.11 3.40 10.61
N ASP A 151 8.98 2.07 10.68
CA ASP A 151 9.39 1.15 9.61
C ASP A 151 8.67 1.48 8.29
N LEU A 152 7.35 1.71 8.34
CA LEU A 152 6.54 1.98 7.15
C LEU A 152 6.82 3.38 6.58
N VAL A 153 6.92 4.40 7.42
CA VAL A 153 7.24 5.78 7.01
C VAL A 153 8.62 5.84 6.38
N SER A 154 9.61 5.18 6.98
CA SER A 154 10.97 5.12 6.44
C SER A 154 11.01 4.39 5.09
N SER A 155 10.32 3.25 4.99
CA SER A 155 10.19 2.50 3.72
C SER A 155 9.50 3.33 2.64
N THR A 156 8.39 4.00 2.98
CA THR A 156 7.64 4.87 2.06
C THR A 156 8.51 6.00 1.54
N ARG A 157 9.27 6.67 2.40
CA ARG A 157 10.18 7.75 2.00
C ARG A 157 11.24 7.24 1.03
N ALA A 158 11.92 6.14 1.39
CA ALA A 158 12.99 5.57 0.58
C ALA A 158 12.51 5.11 -0.79
N LEU A 159 11.39 4.37 -0.84
CA LEU A 159 10.86 3.86 -2.10
C LEU A 159 10.32 4.99 -2.98
N MET A 160 9.64 5.99 -2.42
CA MET A 160 9.09 7.10 -3.22
C MET A 160 10.20 8.00 -3.76
N GLN A 161 11.26 8.22 -2.97
CA GLN A 161 12.45 8.95 -3.44
C GLN A 161 13.10 8.22 -4.63
N ARG A 162 13.32 6.90 -4.51
CA ARG A 162 13.88 6.10 -5.59
C ARG A 162 12.99 6.12 -6.83
N LEU A 163 11.71 5.82 -6.69
CA LEU A 163 10.78 5.79 -7.82
C LEU A 163 10.71 7.15 -8.55
N ARG A 164 10.69 8.26 -7.81
CA ARG A 164 10.68 9.61 -8.40
C ARG A 164 12.01 10.04 -9.00
N SER A 165 13.13 9.40 -8.64
CA SER A 165 14.46 9.70 -9.20
C SER A 165 14.70 9.09 -10.57
N TYR A 166 13.87 8.14 -11.02
CA TYR A 166 14.05 7.54 -12.33
C TYR A 166 13.89 8.58 -13.43
N PRO A 167 14.80 8.59 -14.43
CA PRO A 167 14.73 9.51 -15.54
C PRO A 167 13.42 9.30 -16.30
N ARG A 168 12.81 10.42 -16.71
CA ARG A 168 11.69 10.43 -17.64
C ARG A 168 12.21 10.89 -18.99
N ASP A 169 11.78 10.23 -20.06
CA ASP A 169 12.02 10.79 -21.39
C ASP A 169 11.16 12.03 -21.62
N GLU A 170 11.54 12.81 -22.63
CA GLU A 170 10.87 14.06 -23.02
C GLU A 170 9.38 13.85 -23.37
N TYR A 171 8.99 12.63 -23.72
CA TYR A 171 7.63 12.23 -24.07
C TYR A 171 6.85 11.56 -22.92
N GLY A 172 7.48 11.30 -21.77
CA GLY A 172 6.87 10.60 -20.63
C GLY A 172 6.49 9.14 -20.89
N VAL A 173 7.09 8.50 -21.89
CA VAL A 173 6.88 7.10 -22.30
C VAL A 173 7.82 6.16 -21.54
N SER A 174 9.02 6.62 -21.17
CA SER A 174 10.00 5.88 -20.38
C SER A 174 10.07 6.42 -18.94
N GLY A 175 10.15 5.51 -17.97
CA GLY A 175 10.14 5.83 -16.54
C GLY A 175 8.82 5.48 -15.85
N ILE A 176 8.78 5.71 -14.54
CA ILE A 176 7.59 5.36 -13.75
C ILE A 176 6.42 6.30 -14.08
N SER A 177 5.28 5.70 -14.40
CA SER A 177 4.06 6.43 -14.69
C SER A 177 3.46 7.10 -13.44
N SER A 178 2.67 8.17 -13.64
CA SER A 178 1.88 8.79 -12.57
C SER A 178 0.93 7.78 -11.92
N PHE A 179 0.36 6.86 -12.71
CA PHE A 179 -0.47 5.77 -12.22
C PHE A 179 0.27 4.91 -11.18
N GLN A 180 1.45 4.39 -11.54
CA GLN A 180 2.23 3.52 -10.67
C GLN A 180 2.68 4.25 -9.40
N LEU A 181 3.12 5.52 -9.52
CA LEU A 181 3.48 6.34 -8.37
C LEU A 181 2.31 6.53 -7.41
N HIS A 182 1.14 6.94 -7.91
CA HIS A 182 -0.04 7.15 -7.07
C HIS A 182 -0.58 5.84 -6.49
N LEU A 183 -0.50 4.73 -7.23
CA LEU A 183 -0.90 3.42 -6.71
C LEU A 183 -0.02 3.01 -5.52
N VAL A 184 1.29 3.14 -5.65
CA VAL A 184 2.24 2.84 -4.56
C VAL A 184 2.00 3.77 -3.38
N GLU A 185 1.90 5.08 -3.61
CA GLU A 185 1.67 6.07 -2.55
C GLU A 185 0.34 5.83 -1.82
N MET A 186 -0.71 5.47 -2.56
CA MET A 186 -2.00 5.09 -1.99
C MET A 186 -1.89 3.83 -1.13
N ILE A 187 -1.25 2.76 -1.62
CA ILE A 187 -1.07 1.52 -0.86
C ILE A 187 -0.33 1.79 0.45
N MET A 188 0.79 2.52 0.41
CA MET A 188 1.60 2.80 1.60
C MET A 188 0.81 3.64 2.63
N ASN A 189 0.21 4.76 2.22
CA ASN A 189 -0.53 5.63 3.13
C ASN A 189 -1.80 4.96 3.67
N ARG A 190 -2.42 4.04 2.91
CA ARG A 190 -3.55 3.25 3.38
C ARG A 190 -3.18 2.36 4.56
N HIS A 191 -2.04 1.68 4.50
CA HIS A 191 -1.56 0.86 5.62
C HIS A 191 -1.20 1.72 6.83
N LEU A 192 -0.60 2.89 6.61
CA LEU A 192 -0.28 3.83 7.68
C LEU A 192 -1.55 4.35 8.37
N LEU A 193 -2.58 4.70 7.60
CA LEU A 193 -3.87 5.12 8.14
C LEU A 193 -4.53 3.98 8.94
N ALA A 194 -4.59 2.76 8.38
CA ALA A 194 -5.16 1.60 9.06
C ALA A 194 -4.46 1.30 10.41
N LEU A 195 -3.14 1.44 10.46
CA LEU A 195 -2.34 1.23 11.67
C LEU A 195 -2.70 2.20 12.80
N HIS A 196 -3.01 3.46 12.48
CA HIS A 196 -3.24 4.51 13.47
C HIS A 196 -4.71 4.77 13.80
N LEU A 197 -5.65 4.34 12.95
CA LEU A 197 -7.09 4.52 13.16
C LEU A 197 -7.60 3.99 14.51
N PRO A 198 -7.17 2.82 15.04
CA PRO A 198 -7.64 2.32 16.34
C PRO A 198 -7.39 3.29 17.51
N TRP A 199 -6.36 4.13 17.39
CA TRP A 199 -5.94 5.07 18.44
C TRP A 199 -6.68 6.40 18.41
N TRP A 200 -7.57 6.63 17.43
CA TRP A 200 -8.21 7.93 17.22
C TRP A 200 -8.94 8.44 18.47
N ASN A 201 -9.86 7.62 18.99
CA ASN A 201 -10.68 8.00 20.15
C ASN A 201 -9.85 8.20 21.41
N ASP A 202 -8.83 7.37 21.61
CA ASP A 202 -7.93 7.49 22.75
C ASP A 202 -7.04 8.72 22.64
N ALA A 203 -6.59 9.10 21.44
CA ALA A 203 -5.78 10.29 21.21
C ALA A 203 -6.51 11.60 21.49
N LEU A 204 -7.85 11.60 21.48
CA LEU A 204 -8.66 12.74 21.93
C LEU A 204 -8.67 12.91 23.46
N ARG A 205 -8.32 11.85 24.20
CA ARG A 205 -8.40 11.82 25.68
C ARG A 205 -7.04 11.71 26.34
N ASN A 206 -6.06 11.15 25.65
CA ASN A 206 -4.73 10.85 26.16
C ASN A 206 -3.65 11.45 25.25
N PRO A 207 -2.89 12.45 25.72
CA PRO A 207 -1.82 13.08 24.94
C PRO A 207 -0.74 12.12 24.44
N ILE A 208 -0.54 10.96 25.09
CA ILE A 208 0.44 9.95 24.66
C ILE A 208 0.14 9.45 23.25
N HIS A 209 -1.14 9.38 22.86
CA HIS A 209 -1.55 8.90 21.53
C HIS A 209 -1.69 10.02 20.49
N TYR A 210 -1.32 11.27 20.81
CA TYR A 210 -1.39 12.41 19.89
C TYR A 210 -0.67 12.14 18.56
N TYR A 211 0.47 11.46 18.61
CA TYR A 211 1.21 11.09 17.39
C TYR A 211 0.35 10.26 16.43
N SER A 212 -0.46 9.31 16.91
CA SER A 212 -1.35 8.53 16.04
C SER A 212 -2.39 9.40 15.34
N ARG A 213 -3.01 10.33 16.07
CA ARG A 213 -3.98 11.26 15.47
C ARG A 213 -3.33 12.10 14.37
N LYS A 214 -2.18 12.71 14.68
CA LYS A 214 -1.40 13.50 13.72
C LYS A 214 -1.05 12.69 12.47
N THR A 215 -0.51 11.48 12.65
CA THR A 215 -0.12 10.61 11.54
C THR A 215 -1.32 10.17 10.69
N SER A 216 -2.46 9.85 11.31
CA SER A 216 -3.70 9.56 10.59
C SER A 216 -4.15 10.73 9.73
N VAL A 217 -4.11 11.96 10.26
CA VAL A 217 -4.47 13.17 9.51
C VAL A 217 -3.50 13.41 8.35
N ASP A 218 -2.20 13.28 8.58
CA ASP A 218 -1.19 13.49 7.54
C ASP A 218 -1.30 12.44 6.41
N ALA A 219 -1.50 11.16 6.76
CA ALA A 219 -1.77 10.10 5.79
C ALA A 219 -3.07 10.37 5.00
N ALA A 220 -4.14 10.78 5.69
CA ALA A 220 -5.42 11.12 5.07
C ALA A 220 -5.30 12.32 4.12
N ARG A 221 -4.49 13.33 4.44
CA ARG A 221 -4.20 14.46 3.53
C ARG A 221 -3.47 14.01 2.28
N THR A 222 -2.46 13.16 2.41
CA THR A 222 -1.75 12.58 1.26
C THR A 222 -2.73 11.82 0.38
N LEU A 223 -3.53 10.93 0.96
CA LEU A 223 -4.57 10.19 0.23
C LEU A 223 -5.57 11.12 -0.47
N ALA A 224 -6.11 12.11 0.24
CA ALA A 224 -7.02 13.11 -0.33
C ALA A 224 -6.40 13.91 -1.49
N SER A 225 -5.08 14.13 -1.47
CA SER A 225 -4.37 14.80 -2.57
C SER A 225 -4.30 13.95 -3.83
N LEU A 226 -4.21 12.61 -3.70
CA LEU A 226 -4.21 11.67 -4.82
C LEU A 226 -5.57 11.63 -5.54
N TYR A 227 -6.66 11.94 -4.83
CA TYR A 227 -8.03 11.95 -5.37
C TYR A 227 -8.42 13.29 -6.02
N ARG A 228 -7.54 14.30 -5.97
CA ARG A 228 -7.81 15.60 -6.57
C ARG A 228 -7.49 15.57 -8.05
N THR A 229 -8.51 15.82 -8.88
CA THR A 229 -8.32 15.95 -10.33
C THR A 229 -7.30 17.04 -10.64
N ALA A 230 -6.21 16.66 -11.31
CA ALA A 230 -5.21 17.61 -11.76
C ALA A 230 -5.75 18.45 -12.94
N PRO A 231 -5.40 19.74 -13.03
CA PRO A 231 -5.63 20.50 -14.25
C PRO A 231 -4.72 19.93 -15.36
N ASN A 232 -5.32 19.42 -16.45
CA ASN A 232 -4.63 18.74 -17.55
C ASN A 232 -3.87 17.47 -17.13
N PRO A 233 -4.58 16.40 -16.73
CA PRO A 233 -3.95 15.15 -16.28
C PRO A 233 -3.28 14.39 -17.44
N SER A 234 -2.16 13.71 -17.16
CA SER A 234 -1.57 12.74 -18.10
C SER A 234 -2.52 11.56 -18.34
N PRO A 235 -2.42 10.82 -19.47
CA PRO A 235 -3.24 9.64 -19.72
C PRO A 235 -3.20 8.61 -18.57
N SER A 236 -2.01 8.34 -18.03
CA SER A 236 -1.83 7.46 -16.87
C SER A 236 -2.51 7.97 -15.59
N LEU A 237 -2.59 9.29 -15.41
CA LEU A 237 -3.32 9.87 -14.27
C LEU A 237 -4.83 9.76 -14.48
N ILE A 238 -5.32 9.93 -15.71
CA ILE A 238 -6.74 9.68 -16.05
C ILE A 238 -7.12 8.23 -15.75
N ASP A 239 -6.26 7.28 -16.07
CA ASP A 239 -6.51 5.86 -15.76
C ASP A 239 -6.54 5.60 -14.25
N PHE A 240 -5.72 6.31 -13.47
CA PHE A 240 -5.76 6.24 -12.01
C PHE A 240 -7.07 6.83 -11.48
N ASP A 241 -7.46 8.03 -11.92
CA ASP A 241 -8.73 8.67 -11.54
C ASP A 241 -9.93 7.76 -11.87
N ARG A 242 -9.91 7.11 -13.04
CA ARG A 242 -10.94 6.14 -13.44
C ARG A 242 -10.97 4.93 -12.52
N LEU A 243 -9.82 4.41 -12.11
CA LEU A 243 -9.75 3.29 -11.16
C LEU A 243 -10.40 3.66 -9.81
N LEU A 244 -10.26 4.89 -9.37
CA LEU A 244 -10.84 5.37 -8.11
C LEU A 244 -12.35 5.56 -8.19
N VAL A 245 -12.87 5.93 -9.37
CA VAL A 245 -14.30 6.11 -9.60
C VAL A 245 -15.01 4.78 -9.88
N CYS A 246 -14.42 3.92 -10.72
CA CYS A 246 -15.04 2.70 -11.21
C CYS A 246 -14.65 1.45 -10.39
N GLY A 247 -13.57 1.52 -9.64
CA GLY A 247 -13.06 0.41 -8.85
C GLY A 247 -13.89 0.11 -7.60
N SER A 248 -13.51 -0.96 -6.93
CA SER A 248 -14.11 -1.44 -5.69
C SER A 248 -13.02 -1.78 -4.67
N GLY A 249 -13.42 -2.30 -3.51
CA GLY A 249 -12.49 -2.66 -2.44
C GLY A 249 -11.63 -1.45 -2.02
N PRO A 250 -10.29 -1.53 -2.11
CA PRO A 250 -9.40 -0.52 -1.57
C PRO A 250 -9.50 0.81 -2.32
N PHE A 251 -9.83 0.78 -3.62
CA PHE A 251 -9.92 1.98 -4.46
C PHE A 251 -11.11 2.87 -4.08
N ARG A 252 -12.20 2.25 -3.57
CA ARG A 252 -13.40 2.96 -3.11
C ARG A 252 -13.36 3.27 -1.62
N SER A 253 -12.86 2.35 -0.79
CA SER A 253 -12.86 2.50 0.67
C SER A 253 -11.81 3.49 1.18
N THR A 254 -10.63 3.53 0.56
CA THR A 254 -9.53 4.41 0.98
C THR A 254 -9.87 5.90 0.90
N PRO A 255 -10.46 6.42 -0.19
CA PRO A 255 -10.94 7.81 -0.22
C PRO A 255 -11.95 8.11 0.87
N VAL A 256 -12.88 7.18 1.15
CA VAL A 256 -13.90 7.35 2.19
C VAL A 256 -13.23 7.45 3.57
N HIS A 257 -12.30 6.56 3.90
CA HIS A 257 -11.57 6.62 5.18
C HIS A 257 -10.73 7.90 5.32
N ALA A 258 -10.09 8.36 4.24
CA ALA A 258 -9.34 9.61 4.25
C ALA A 258 -10.26 10.81 4.53
N CYS A 259 -11.37 10.93 3.79
CA CYS A 259 -12.35 11.99 4.00
C CYS A 259 -12.93 11.97 5.42
N LEU A 260 -13.35 10.80 5.91
CA LEU A 260 -13.88 10.66 7.27
C LEU A 260 -12.87 11.12 8.33
N THR A 261 -11.60 10.71 8.21
CA THR A 261 -10.54 11.11 9.14
C THR A 261 -10.36 12.62 9.15
N LEU A 262 -10.33 13.26 7.98
CA LEU A 262 -10.21 14.72 7.86
C LEU A 262 -11.44 15.45 8.41
N THR A 263 -12.64 14.92 8.19
CA THR A 263 -13.88 15.48 8.73
C THR A 263 -13.91 15.37 10.26
N LEU A 264 -13.50 14.24 10.83
CA LEU A 264 -13.42 14.07 12.28
C LEU A 264 -12.41 15.04 12.90
N GLU A 265 -11.24 15.22 12.29
CA GLU A 265 -10.26 16.23 12.74
C GLU A 265 -10.85 17.64 12.70
N TYR A 266 -11.53 17.99 11.60
CA TYR A 266 -12.14 19.30 11.45
C TYR A 266 -13.20 19.59 12.52
N ILE A 267 -14.07 18.61 12.81
CA ILE A 267 -15.08 18.71 13.86
C ILE A 267 -14.40 18.94 15.22
N HIS A 268 -13.41 18.12 15.56
CA HIS A 268 -12.69 18.23 16.83
C HIS A 268 -12.01 19.59 17.00
N LEU A 269 -11.33 20.11 15.96
CA LEU A 269 -10.72 21.44 15.99
C LEU A 269 -11.76 22.55 16.19
N LYS A 270 -12.96 22.40 15.64
CA LYS A 270 -14.05 23.37 15.82
C LYS A 270 -14.63 23.33 17.23
N GLU A 271 -14.74 22.17 17.85
CA GLU A 271 -15.15 22.02 19.24
C GLU A 271 -14.12 22.64 20.20
N GLU A 272 -12.82 22.41 19.96
CA GLU A 272 -11.74 23.05 20.74
C GLU A 272 -11.76 24.59 20.60
N GLU A 273 -11.96 25.10 19.38
CA GLU A 273 -12.07 26.55 19.14
C GLU A 273 -13.24 27.18 19.91
N GLN A 274 -14.39 26.49 19.96
CA GLN A 274 -15.57 26.95 20.72
C GLN A 274 -15.34 26.91 22.23
N ASN A 275 -14.74 25.83 22.74
CA ASN A 275 -14.43 25.70 24.16
C ASN A 275 -13.42 26.76 24.62
N ASN A 276 -12.41 27.05 23.81
CA ASN A 276 -11.43 28.09 24.10
C ASN A 276 -12.09 29.48 24.13
N LYS A 277 -13.00 29.79 23.21
CA LYS A 277 -13.79 31.03 23.25
C LYS A 277 -14.64 31.14 24.50
N GLY A 278 -15.31 30.05 24.91
CA GLY A 278 -16.08 30.00 26.16
C GLY A 278 -15.21 30.22 27.39
N LEU A 279 -14.01 29.62 27.44
CA LEU A 279 -13.05 29.82 28.52
C LEU A 279 -12.53 31.26 28.59
N THR A 280 -12.20 31.87 27.44
CA THR A 280 -11.78 33.28 27.41
C THR A 280 -12.88 34.20 27.91
N SER A 281 -14.14 33.98 27.51
CA SER A 281 -15.27 34.77 27.99
C SER A 281 -15.55 34.58 29.49
N LEU A 282 -15.33 33.38 30.04
CA LEU A 282 -15.40 33.11 31.48
C LEU A 282 -14.30 33.83 32.25
N LEU A 283 -13.06 33.81 31.74
CA LEU A 283 -11.92 34.48 32.36
C LEU A 283 -12.09 36.02 32.34
N GLU A 284 -12.62 36.58 31.26
CA GLU A 284 -13.02 37.99 31.17
C GLU A 284 -14.12 38.32 32.19
N ALA A 285 -15.16 37.48 32.30
CA ALA A 285 -16.26 37.69 33.25
C ALA A 285 -15.81 37.60 34.72
N LEU A 286 -14.72 36.89 35.02
CA LEU A 286 -14.17 36.73 36.36
C LEU A 286 -13.08 37.76 36.72
N ASN A 287 -12.75 38.72 35.84
CA ASN A 287 -11.61 39.65 35.98
C ASN A 287 -10.27 38.93 36.26
N LEU A 288 -10.05 37.76 35.66
CA LEU A 288 -8.82 36.97 35.83
C LEU A 288 -7.81 37.16 34.67
N MET A 289 -8.11 38.05 33.72
CA MET A 289 -7.20 38.56 32.68
C MET A 289 -6.98 40.06 32.88
#